data_AF-A0A9E2FYR8-F1
#
_entry.id   AF-A0A9E2FYR8-F1
#
_cell.length_a   1.000
_cell.length_b   1.000
_cell.length_c   1.000
_cell.angle_alpha   90.00
_cell.angle_beta   90.00
_cell.angle_gamma   90.00
#
_symmetry.space_group_name_H-M   'P 1'
#
loop_
_entity.id
_entity.type
_entity.pdbx_description
1 polymer ?
#
loop_
_entity_poly.entity_id
_entity_poly.type
_entity_poly.pdbx_seq_one_letter_code
_entity_poly.pdbx_strand_id
1 'polypeptide(L)'
;MATQTRKERARRSGHNRLFSTEDFTFAEDLSYCLCPAGKRLYRSGGNVVTKGLRSVRFKGPKSACLPCTLRTQCLRFPERTEIRQVAYFQGRTEKAKDSCIEKMKRKIDSTVGRAMYAMRLAVAEPPFAHICRVMGLSVYITWQRQSQQPVEPVLYCP
;
A
#
# COMPACT_ATOMS: atom_id res chain seq x y z
N MET A 1 12.72 16.39 6.28
CA MET A 1 13.39 15.26 5.60
C MET A 1 12.32 14.28 5.12
N ALA A 2 12.08 14.21 3.81
CA ALA A 2 10.93 13.53 3.20
C ALA A 2 10.93 12.02 3.49
N THR A 3 9.84 11.51 4.05
CA THR A 3 9.58 10.09 4.29
C THR A 3 9.38 9.38 2.96
N GLN A 4 10.48 8.90 2.36
CA GLN A 4 10.44 8.15 1.10
C GLN A 4 9.52 6.92 1.28
N THR A 5 8.41 6.93 0.56
CA THR A 5 7.42 5.85 0.63
C THR A 5 8.03 4.54 0.11
N ARG A 6 7.55 3.39 0.59
CA ARG A 6 7.99 2.07 0.11
C ARG A 6 7.95 1.94 -1.43
N LYS A 7 7.02 2.66 -2.08
CA LYS A 7 6.91 2.77 -3.54
C LYS A 7 8.11 3.48 -4.18
N GLU A 8 8.64 4.55 -3.57
CA GLU A 8 9.83 5.26 -4.06
C GLU A 8 11.10 4.44 -3.91
N ARG A 9 11.25 3.67 -2.83
CA ARG A 9 12.41 2.76 -2.68
C ARG A 9 12.40 1.65 -3.72
N ALA A 10 11.22 1.10 -4.03
CA ALA A 10 11.08 0.10 -5.09
C ALA A 10 11.36 0.65 -6.50
N ARG A 11 11.15 1.95 -6.74
CA ARG A 11 11.52 2.62 -8.02
C ARG A 11 13.03 2.75 -8.20
N ARG A 12 13.81 2.80 -7.11
CA ARG A 12 15.29 2.98 -7.14
C ARG A 12 16.07 1.67 -7.30
N SER A 13 15.48 0.54 -6.92
CA SER A 13 16.04 -0.79 -7.18
C SER A 13 15.76 -1.16 -8.64
N GLY A 14 16.79 -1.18 -9.50
CA GLY A 14 16.75 -1.36 -10.96
C GLY A 14 16.17 -2.67 -11.50
N HIS A 15 15.16 -3.25 -10.84
CA HIS A 15 14.36 -4.34 -11.37
C HIS A 15 13.23 -3.80 -12.26
N ASN A 16 13.03 -4.46 -13.40
CA ASN A 16 11.99 -4.12 -14.35
C ASN A 16 10.61 -4.25 -13.67
N ARG A 17 9.93 -3.11 -13.43
CA ARG A 17 8.69 -3.06 -12.66
C ARG A 17 7.55 -3.63 -13.53
N LEU A 18 6.79 -4.57 -12.97
CA LEU A 18 5.52 -5.00 -13.56
C LEU A 18 4.58 -3.81 -13.74
N PHE A 19 3.85 -3.76 -14.86
CA PHE A 19 2.89 -2.69 -15.11
C PHE A 19 1.93 -2.55 -13.93
N SER A 20 1.79 -1.32 -13.47
CA SER A 20 0.95 -0.92 -12.35
C SER A 20 -0.32 -0.27 -12.85
N THR A 21 -1.26 0.03 -11.96
CA THR A 21 -2.51 0.70 -12.31
C THR A 21 -2.29 2.08 -12.95
N GLU A 22 -1.17 2.73 -12.63
CA GLU A 22 -0.73 4.02 -13.17
C GLU A 22 -0.46 3.98 -14.68
N ASP A 23 -0.07 2.81 -15.21
CA ASP A 23 0.28 2.65 -16.63
C ASP A 23 -0.96 2.37 -17.51
N PHE A 24 -2.14 2.25 -16.90
CA PHE A 24 -3.41 2.02 -17.61
C PHE A 24 -4.17 3.33 -17.72
N THR A 25 -4.69 3.61 -18.90
CA THR A 25 -5.57 4.77 -19.13
C THR A 25 -7.02 4.35 -19.00
N PHE A 26 -7.76 5.05 -18.14
CA PHE A 26 -9.17 4.78 -17.85
C PHE A 26 -10.02 5.83 -18.56
N ALA A 27 -11.11 5.41 -19.19
CA ALA A 27 -12.12 6.35 -19.68
C ALA A 27 -12.80 7.06 -18.50
N GLU A 28 -13.23 8.31 -18.69
CA GLU A 28 -13.90 9.13 -17.66
C GLU A 28 -15.15 8.42 -17.09
N ASP A 29 -15.92 7.77 -17.97
CA ASP A 29 -17.13 7.01 -17.60
C ASP A 29 -16.83 5.65 -16.95
N LEU A 30 -15.56 5.26 -16.85
CA LEU A 30 -15.11 3.94 -16.38
C LEU A 30 -15.77 2.77 -17.13
N SER A 31 -16.15 2.99 -18.39
CA SER A 31 -16.77 1.97 -19.26
C SER A 31 -15.73 0.97 -19.79
N TYR A 32 -14.51 1.45 -20.06
CA TYR A 32 -13.37 0.65 -20.49
C TYR A 32 -12.06 1.22 -19.96
N CYS A 33 -10.99 0.43 -20.06
CA CYS A 33 -9.63 0.94 -19.91
C CYS A 33 -8.72 0.42 -21.03
N LEU A 34 -7.64 1.14 -21.31
CA LEU A 34 -6.63 0.75 -22.28
C LEU A 34 -5.37 0.31 -21.54
N CYS A 35 -4.75 -0.77 -22.00
CA CYS A 35 -3.44 -1.20 -21.50
C CYS A 35 -2.29 -0.43 -22.16
N PRO A 36 -1.07 -0.52 -21.61
CA PRO A 36 0.15 0.00 -22.25
C PRO A 36 0.39 -0.51 -23.68
N ALA A 37 -0.16 -1.68 -24.02
CA ALA A 37 -0.09 -2.24 -25.38
C ALA A 37 -1.19 -1.69 -26.33
N GLY A 38 -1.98 -0.71 -25.90
CA GLY A 38 -3.06 -0.09 -26.67
C GLY A 38 -4.33 -0.95 -26.83
N LYS A 39 -4.43 -2.09 -26.13
CA LYS A 39 -5.62 -2.97 -26.20
C LYS A 39 -6.68 -2.55 -25.19
N ARG A 40 -7.95 -2.68 -25.59
CA ARG A 40 -9.12 -2.34 -24.77
C ARG A 40 -9.48 -3.48 -23.81
N LEU A 41 -9.64 -3.15 -22.54
CA LEU A 41 -10.17 -4.01 -21.48
C LEU A 41 -11.60 -3.59 -21.17
N TYR A 42 -12.47 -4.57 -20.98
CA TYR A 42 -13.87 -4.35 -20.67
C TYR A 42 -14.12 -4.40 -19.17
N ARG A 43 -15.15 -3.68 -18.72
CA ARG A 43 -15.57 -3.66 -17.33
C ARG A 43 -16.29 -4.96 -16.97
N SER A 44 -15.80 -5.66 -15.94
CA SER A 44 -16.42 -6.89 -15.40
C SER A 44 -17.31 -6.64 -14.18
N GLY A 45 -17.24 -5.45 -13.58
CA GLY A 45 -18.09 -5.06 -12.45
C GLY A 45 -17.75 -3.64 -11.98
N GLY A 46 -18.75 -2.85 -11.57
CA GLY A 46 -18.55 -1.42 -11.28
C GLY A 46 -18.75 -0.94 -9.85
N ASN A 47 -19.42 -1.71 -9.01
CA ASN A 47 -19.72 -1.33 -7.63
C ASN A 47 -19.20 -2.38 -6.65
N VAL A 48 -17.99 -2.86 -6.87
CA VAL A 48 -17.40 -3.83 -5.96
C VAL A 48 -16.82 -3.07 -4.78
N VAL A 49 -17.52 -3.13 -3.65
CA VAL A 49 -17.04 -2.60 -2.38
C VAL A 49 -16.20 -3.67 -1.70
N THR A 50 -14.91 -3.39 -1.51
CA THR A 50 -14.01 -4.29 -0.80
C THR A 50 -13.35 -3.50 0.34
N LYS A 51 -13.55 -3.94 1.58
CA LYS A 51 -13.01 -3.27 2.78
C LYS A 51 -13.32 -1.76 2.83
N GLY A 52 -14.53 -1.37 2.40
CA GLY A 52 -14.97 0.02 2.39
C GLY A 52 -14.40 0.88 1.25
N LEU A 53 -13.63 0.31 0.31
CA LEU A 53 -13.23 1.00 -0.93
C LEU A 53 -14.14 0.57 -2.09
N ARG A 54 -14.65 1.54 -2.84
CA ARG A 54 -15.40 1.31 -4.07
C ARG A 54 -14.41 1.11 -5.21
N SER A 55 -14.55 0.00 -5.93
CA SER A 55 -13.70 -0.34 -7.06
C SER A 55 -14.49 -0.79 -8.28
N VAL A 56 -13.99 -0.41 -9.45
CA VAL A 56 -14.42 -0.93 -10.75
C VAL A 56 -13.33 -1.90 -11.23
N ARG A 57 -13.74 -3.10 -11.65
CA ARG A 57 -12.81 -4.12 -12.15
C ARG A 57 -12.91 -4.21 -13.66
N PHE A 58 -11.75 -4.25 -14.30
CA PHE A 58 -11.58 -4.42 -15.74
C PHE A 58 -10.86 -5.74 -16.03
N LYS A 59 -11.23 -6.38 -17.13
CA LYS A 59 -10.64 -7.62 -17.62
C LYS A 59 -10.22 -7.46 -19.07
N GLY A 60 -9.04 -7.98 -19.41
CA GLY A 60 -8.61 -8.09 -20.79
C GLY A 60 -9.30 -9.25 -21.51
N PRO A 61 -9.66 -9.10 -22.79
CA PRO A 61 -10.13 -10.23 -23.59
C PRO A 61 -8.96 -11.22 -23.83
N LYS A 62 -9.26 -12.52 -23.75
CA LYS A 62 -8.25 -13.58 -23.96
C LYS A 62 -7.54 -13.44 -25.30
N SER A 63 -8.29 -13.12 -26.35
CA SER A 63 -7.78 -12.89 -27.71
C SER A 63 -6.74 -11.79 -27.81
N ALA A 64 -6.76 -10.78 -26.94
CA ALA A 64 -5.77 -9.70 -26.93
C ALA A 64 -4.61 -9.96 -25.95
N CYS A 65 -4.87 -10.65 -24.83
CA CYS A 65 -3.87 -10.87 -23.78
C CYS A 65 -2.95 -12.07 -24.04
N LEU A 66 -3.43 -13.10 -24.75
CA LEU A 66 -2.63 -14.29 -25.07
C LEU A 66 -1.50 -13.98 -26.07
N PRO A 67 -1.73 -13.34 -27.23
CA PRO A 67 -0.67 -13.05 -28.20
C PRO A 67 0.14 -11.77 -27.88
N CYS A 68 0.01 -11.20 -26.69
CA CYS A 68 0.63 -9.91 -26.37
C CYS A 68 2.14 -10.07 -26.09
N THR A 69 2.98 -9.30 -26.77
CA THR A 69 4.45 -9.28 -26.58
C THR A 69 4.86 -8.78 -25.19
N LEU A 70 4.05 -7.90 -24.58
CA LEU A 70 4.32 -7.32 -23.27
C LEU A 70 3.81 -8.18 -22.09
N ARG A 71 3.49 -9.46 -22.33
CA ARG A 71 2.85 -10.34 -21.34
C ARG A 71 3.70 -10.56 -20.09
N THR A 72 5.03 -10.68 -20.24
CA THR A 72 5.98 -10.87 -19.12
C THR A 72 6.08 -9.65 -18.20
N GLN A 73 5.88 -8.45 -18.75
CA GLN A 73 5.85 -7.20 -17.98
C GLN A 73 4.45 -6.90 -17.42
N CYS A 74 3.40 -7.46 -18.04
CA CYS A 74 2.01 -7.25 -17.67
C CYS A 74 1.51 -8.23 -16.61
N LEU A 75 1.97 -9.49 -16.58
CA LEU A 75 1.48 -10.49 -15.64
C LEU A 75 2.59 -10.96 -14.72
N ARG A 76 2.28 -11.08 -13.42
CA ARG A 76 3.24 -11.61 -12.45
C ARG A 76 3.59 -13.07 -12.71
N PHE A 77 2.63 -13.84 -13.21
CA PHE A 77 2.78 -15.25 -13.57
C PHE A 77 2.14 -15.49 -14.94
N PRO A 78 2.88 -15.32 -16.05
CA PRO A 78 2.34 -15.43 -17.40
C PRO A 78 1.88 -16.86 -17.75
N GLU A 79 2.46 -17.89 -17.13
CA GLU A 79 2.07 -19.30 -17.36
C GLU A 79 0.72 -19.69 -16.77
N ARG A 80 0.35 -19.10 -15.62
CA ARG A 80 -0.88 -19.47 -14.89
C ARG A 80 -2.04 -18.52 -15.16
N THR A 81 -1.74 -17.25 -15.45
CA THR A 81 -2.76 -16.21 -15.54
C THR A 81 -3.00 -15.87 -17.00
N GLU A 82 -4.14 -16.22 -17.57
CA GLU A 82 -4.39 -15.96 -19.00
C GLU A 82 -4.63 -14.47 -19.31
N ILE A 83 -5.31 -13.77 -18.41
CA ILE A 83 -5.78 -12.40 -18.61
C ILE A 83 -5.30 -11.46 -17.52
N ARG A 84 -5.04 -10.21 -17.90
CA ARG A 84 -4.81 -9.13 -16.94
C ARG A 84 -6.15 -8.67 -16.36
N GLN A 85 -6.17 -8.54 -15.03
CA GLN A 85 -7.26 -7.91 -14.29
C GLN A 85 -6.74 -6.64 -13.63
N VAL A 86 -7.48 -5.55 -13.74
CA VAL A 86 -7.11 -4.26 -13.17
C VAL A 86 -8.29 -3.72 -12.36
N ALA A 87 -8.01 -3.22 -11.17
CA ALA A 87 -9.01 -2.57 -10.33
C ALA A 87 -8.72 -1.07 -10.26
N TYR A 88 -9.71 -0.26 -10.65
CA TYR A 88 -9.70 1.18 -10.45
C TYR A 88 -10.46 1.52 -9.18
N PHE A 89 -9.78 2.17 -8.23
CA PHE A 89 -10.37 2.54 -6.94
C PHE A 89 -10.90 3.97 -7.01
N GLN A 90 -12.22 4.14 -6.88
CA GLN A 90 -12.88 5.46 -6.87
C GLN A 90 -12.80 6.15 -5.50
N GLY A 91 -12.24 5.48 -4.50
CA GLY A 91 -12.11 5.98 -3.14
C GLY A 91 -12.89 5.18 -2.11
N ARG A 92 -12.94 5.70 -0.88
CA ARG A 92 -13.66 5.08 0.24
C ARG A 92 -15.14 5.45 0.19
N THR A 93 -16.00 4.49 0.47
CA THR A 93 -17.44 4.72 0.65
C THR A 93 -17.67 5.61 1.87
N GLU A 94 -18.72 6.44 1.86
CA GLU A 94 -19.06 7.34 2.98
C GLU A 94 -19.14 6.61 4.33
N LYS A 95 -19.79 5.44 4.37
CA LYS A 95 -19.83 4.57 5.57
C LYS A 95 -18.44 4.18 6.10
N ALA A 96 -17.44 4.06 5.23
CA ALA A 96 -16.07 3.73 5.63
C ALA A 96 -15.29 4.98 6.07
N LYS A 97 -15.64 6.16 5.58
CA LYS A 97 -15.06 7.44 6.02
C LYS A 97 -15.50 7.81 7.44
N ASP A 98 -16.70 7.40 7.85
CA ASP A 98 -17.27 7.70 9.16
C ASP A 98 -17.00 6.66 10.24
N SER A 99 -16.29 5.59 9.90
CA SER A 99 -15.91 4.54 10.85
C SER A 99 -15.12 5.12 12.03
N CYS A 100 -15.37 4.59 13.23
CA CYS A 100 -14.66 4.97 14.46
C CYS A 100 -13.12 4.91 14.27
N ILE A 101 -12.63 3.89 13.57
CA ILE A 101 -11.21 3.71 13.24
C ILE A 101 -10.68 4.88 12.41
N GLU A 102 -11.46 5.38 11.46
CA GLU A 102 -11.02 6.47 10.60
C GLU A 102 -10.98 7.79 11.35
N LYS A 103 -11.94 8.02 12.25
CA LYS A 103 -11.91 9.16 13.18
C LYS A 103 -10.68 9.10 14.09
N MET A 104 -10.32 7.91 14.59
CA MET A 104 -9.10 7.71 15.37
C MET A 104 -7.84 8.02 14.54
N LYS A 105 -7.76 7.52 13.30
CA LYS A 105 -6.63 7.82 12.40
C LYS A 105 -6.48 9.32 12.18
N ARG A 106 -7.57 10.04 11.85
CA ARG A 106 -7.53 11.50 11.67
C ARG A 106 -7.03 12.22 12.92
N LYS A 107 -7.41 11.78 14.12
CA LYS A 107 -6.91 12.35 15.38
C LYS A 107 -5.40 12.13 15.52
N ILE A 108 -4.91 10.92 15.27
CA ILE A 108 -3.48 10.58 15.35
C ILE A 108 -2.67 11.30 14.27
N ASP A 109 -3.19 11.41 13.05
CA ASP A 109 -2.54 12.05 11.91
C ASP A 109 -2.49 13.59 12.02
N SER A 110 -3.15 14.19 13.01
CA SER A 110 -2.98 15.62 13.31
C SER A 110 -1.55 15.92 13.83
N THR A 111 -1.09 17.17 13.70
CA THR A 111 0.25 17.56 14.18
C THR A 111 0.43 17.28 15.67
N VAL A 112 -0.56 17.69 16.47
CA VAL A 112 -0.60 17.46 17.93
C VAL A 112 -0.73 15.96 18.23
N GLY A 113 -1.61 15.25 17.51
CA GLY A 113 -1.80 13.81 17.66
C GLY A 113 -0.53 13.02 17.41
N ARG A 114 0.23 13.37 16.36
CA ARG A 114 1.54 12.74 16.06
C ARG A 114 2.55 12.99 17.17
N ALA A 115 2.63 14.22 17.69
CA ALA A 115 3.54 14.55 18.79
C ALA A 115 3.19 13.76 20.06
N MET A 116 1.92 13.73 20.45
CA MET A 116 1.46 12.95 21.61
C MET A 116 1.69 11.45 21.42
N TYR A 117 1.43 10.91 20.23
CA TYR A 117 1.64 9.50 19.92
C TYR A 117 3.13 9.14 19.94
N ALA A 118 4.00 10.03 19.44
CA ALA A 118 5.45 9.86 19.52
C ALA A 118 5.96 9.84 20.98
N MET A 119 5.46 10.74 21.83
CA MET A 119 5.80 10.72 23.26
C MET A 119 5.35 9.43 23.94
N ARG A 120 4.12 8.97 23.68
CA ARG A 120 3.63 7.69 24.21
C ARG A 120 4.50 6.52 23.79
N LEU A 121 4.97 6.54 22.53
CA LEU A 121 5.86 5.50 22.03
C LEU A 121 7.22 5.53 22.74
N ALA A 122 7.77 6.72 22.99
CA ALA A 122 9.04 6.88 23.72
C ALA A 122 8.95 6.36 25.17
N VAL A 123 7.81 6.55 25.83
CA VAL A 123 7.58 6.03 27.19
C VAL A 123 7.40 4.50 27.19
N ALA A 124 6.76 3.95 26.17
CA ALA A 124 6.50 2.52 26.07
C ALA A 124 7.74 1.71 25.64
N GLU A 125 8.68 2.31 24.92
CA GLU A 125 9.83 1.62 24.33
C GLU A 125 10.74 0.92 25.36
N PRO A 126 11.16 1.55 26.48
CA PRO A 126 12.13 0.93 27.39
C PRO A 126 11.63 -0.37 28.06
N PRO A 127 10.37 -0.46 28.55
CA PRO A 127 9.82 -1.74 29.00
C PRO A 127 9.81 -2.83 27.93
N PHE A 128 9.43 -2.50 26.69
CA PHE A 128 9.44 -3.48 25.59
C PHE A 128 10.86 -3.88 25.20
N ALA A 129 11.82 -2.96 25.23
CA ALA A 129 13.23 -3.25 25.00
C ALA A 129 13.77 -4.23 26.05
N HIS A 130 13.44 -4.01 27.34
CA HIS A 130 13.83 -4.92 28.42
C HIS A 130 13.22 -6.32 28.25
N ILE A 131 11.91 -6.41 27.96
CA ILE A 131 11.22 -7.69 27.69
C ILE A 131 11.90 -8.45 26.54
N CYS A 132 12.22 -7.76 25.44
CA CYS A 132 12.83 -8.39 24.28
C CYS A 132 14.29 -8.80 24.53
N ARG A 133 15.09 -7.94 25.18
CA ARG A 133 16.55 -8.09 25.31
C ARG A 133 16.96 -8.96 26.50
N VAL A 134 16.27 -8.81 27.62
CA VAL A 134 16.63 -9.46 28.89
C VAL A 134 15.80 -10.73 29.11
N MET A 135 14.49 -10.65 28.90
CA MET A 135 13.60 -11.81 29.13
C MET A 135 13.47 -12.74 27.92
N GLY A 136 14.08 -12.39 26.77
CA GLY A 136 14.12 -13.25 25.58
C GLY A 136 12.77 -13.45 24.88
N LEU A 137 11.73 -12.71 25.28
CA LEU A 137 10.39 -12.80 24.71
C LEU A 137 10.31 -11.94 23.45
N SER A 138 10.43 -12.58 22.28
CA SER A 138 10.22 -11.90 21.00
C SER A 138 8.74 -11.87 20.64
N VAL A 139 8.03 -10.83 21.10
CA VAL A 139 6.72 -10.51 20.54
C VAL A 139 6.97 -9.84 19.20
N TYR A 140 6.44 -10.39 18.10
CA TYR A 140 6.52 -9.78 16.76
C TYR A 140 5.68 -8.50 16.70
N ILE A 141 6.15 -7.42 17.33
CA ILE A 141 5.57 -6.11 17.14
C ILE A 141 6.30 -5.48 15.95
N THR A 142 5.72 -5.64 14.75
CA THR A 142 6.24 -5.01 13.53
C THR A 142 5.91 -3.51 13.53
N TRP A 143 6.57 -2.74 14.41
CA TRP A 143 6.73 -1.30 14.22
C TRP A 143 8.07 -1.06 13.55
N GLN A 144 8.00 -0.36 12.43
CA GLN A 144 9.05 -0.04 11.48
C GLN A 144 10.37 0.35 12.17
N ARG A 145 11.29 -0.61 12.33
CA ARG A 145 12.69 -0.40 12.72
C ARG A 145 13.41 0.33 11.58
N GLN A 146 13.13 1.62 11.43
CA GLN A 146 13.96 2.51 10.64
C GLN A 146 15.10 2.92 11.56
N SER A 147 16.18 2.13 11.53
CA SER A 147 17.55 2.48 11.93
C SER A 147 17.70 3.90 12.53
N GLN A 148 17.37 4.07 13.81
CA GLN A 148 17.97 5.14 14.57
C GLN A 148 19.29 4.57 15.10
N GLN A 149 20.37 5.31 14.87
CA GLN A 149 21.67 5.03 15.44
C GLN A 149 21.54 4.86 16.96
N PRO A 150 22.42 4.09 17.63
CA PRO A 150 22.36 3.98 19.08
C PRO A 150 22.50 5.39 19.65
N VAL A 151 21.42 5.90 20.24
CA VAL A 151 21.53 7.04 21.15
C VAL A 151 22.12 6.45 22.43
N GLU A 152 23.35 6.86 22.74
CA GLU A 152 23.94 6.57 24.04
C GLU A 152 22.96 7.02 25.14
N PRO A 153 22.75 6.22 26.19
CA PRO A 153 21.90 6.64 27.29
C PRO A 153 22.62 7.78 28.00
N VAL A 154 22.24 9.03 27.70
CA VAL A 154 22.54 10.15 28.59
C VAL A 154 21.73 9.89 29.86
N LEU A 155 22.39 9.26 30.82
CA LEU A 155 21.93 9.14 32.20
C LEU A 155 21.72 10.55 32.74
N TYR A 156 20.49 11.04 32.66
CA TYR A 156 20.04 12.18 33.44
C TYR A 156 19.72 11.66 34.85
N CYS A 157 20.65 11.85 35.78
CA CYS A 157 20.36 11.88 37.21
C CYS A 157 20.53 13.34 37.66
N PRO A 158 19.64 13.87 38.52
CA PRO A 158 19.63 15.28 38.93
C PRO A 158 20.89 15.72 39.68
#